data_AF-A0AA38W4F5-F1
#
_entry.id   AF-A0AA38W4F5-F1
#
_cell.length_a   1.000
_cell.length_b   1.000
_cell.length_c   1.000
_cell.angle_alpha   90.00
_cell.angle_beta   90.00
_cell.angle_gamma   90.00
#
_symmetry.space_group_name_H-M   'P 1'
#
loop_
_entity.id
_entity.type
_entity.pdbx_description
1 polymer ?
#
loop_
_entity_poly.entity_id
_entity_poly.type
_entity_poly.pdbx_seq_one_letter_code
_entity_poly.pdbx_strand_id
1 'polypeptide(L)'
;MGNFVSCFTSSTETFPIETRFKFPSPLPSWPTGEGFASGTIDLGGLQVCQITSFNKIWNDDEVTFFNPSPIPDGFSILGSYCQSNNTPLFGWVLAGKDVSGGTLAARWTTL
;
A
#
# COMPACT_ATOMS: atom_id res chain seq x y z
N MET A 1 48.10 22.92 8.87
CA MET A 1 48.53 21.88 7.91
C MET A 1 47.63 20.67 8.10
N GLY A 2 46.86 20.30 7.09
CA GLY A 2 45.94 19.16 7.16
C GLY A 2 44.69 19.44 6.35
N ASN A 3 44.83 19.29 5.03
CA ASN A 3 43.84 19.68 4.03
C ASN A 3 42.92 18.47 3.86
N PHE A 4 41.68 18.54 4.34
CA PHE A 4 40.69 17.52 4.00
C PHE A 4 40.03 17.94 2.70
N VAL A 5 40.44 17.29 1.61
CA VAL A 5 39.92 17.52 0.27
C VAL A 5 38.46 17.08 0.25
N SER A 6 37.56 18.06 0.15
CA SER A 6 36.16 17.84 -0.19
C SER A 6 36.10 17.19 -1.57
N CYS A 7 35.52 15.99 -1.65
CA CYS A 7 35.11 15.38 -2.89
C CYS A 7 33.67 14.87 -2.74
N PHE A 8 32.76 15.77 -2.37
CA PHE A 8 31.34 15.55 -2.64
C PHE A 8 31.12 15.98 -4.09
N THR A 9 31.39 15.08 -5.02
CA THR A 9 30.86 15.20 -6.37
C THR A 9 29.34 15.16 -6.24
N SER A 10 28.68 16.30 -6.45
CA SER A 10 27.23 16.36 -6.58
C SER A 10 26.83 15.73 -7.91
N SER A 11 26.81 14.40 -7.98
CA SER A 11 26.01 13.72 -8.97
C SER A 11 24.56 13.87 -8.54
N THR A 12 23.77 14.61 -9.31
CA THR A 12 22.31 14.60 -9.22
C THR A 12 21.81 13.24 -9.72
N GLU A 13 22.13 12.19 -8.97
CA GLU A 13 21.51 10.88 -9.14
C GLU A 13 20.08 11.03 -8.63
N THR A 14 19.14 11.23 -9.55
CA THR A 14 17.71 11.19 -9.23
C THR A 14 17.40 9.77 -8.75
N PHE A 15 17.08 9.61 -7.46
CA PHE A 15 16.74 8.31 -6.91
C PHE A 15 15.56 7.70 -7.69
N PRO A 16 15.45 6.35 -7.80
CA PRO A 16 14.35 5.71 -8.53
C PRO A 16 12.95 6.19 -8.10
N ILE A 17 12.82 6.62 -6.84
CA ILE A 17 11.62 7.22 -6.25
C ILE A 17 11.17 8.53 -6.93
N GLU A 18 12.04 9.23 -7.63
CA GLU A 18 11.71 10.48 -8.34
C GLU A 18 11.13 10.25 -9.74
N THR A 19 11.29 9.04 -10.29
CA THR A 19 10.75 8.71 -11.62
C THR A 19 9.30 8.25 -11.49
N ARG A 20 8.35 9.15 -11.81
CA ARG A 20 6.94 8.75 -11.91
C ARG A 20 6.77 7.75 -13.07
N PHE A 21 6.15 6.61 -12.78
CA PHE A 21 5.78 5.63 -13.79
C PHE A 21 4.92 6.31 -14.88
N LYS A 22 5.33 6.14 -16.13
CA LYS A 22 4.57 6.57 -17.31
C LYS A 22 4.37 5.36 -18.19
N PHE A 23 3.15 5.17 -18.66
CA PHE A 23 2.88 4.13 -19.64
C PHE A 23 3.63 4.43 -20.94
N PRO A 24 4.17 3.40 -21.62
CA PRO A 24 4.87 3.56 -22.90
C PRO A 24 3.92 4.00 -24.04
N SER A 25 2.61 3.91 -23.83
CA SER A 25 1.55 4.27 -24.77
C SER A 25 0.34 4.82 -24.01
N PRO A 26 -0.60 5.51 -24.68
CA PRO A 26 -1.86 5.90 -24.06
C PRO A 26 -2.62 4.67 -23.53
N LEU A 27 -3.30 4.83 -22.39
CA LEU A 27 -4.20 3.79 -21.90
C LEU A 27 -5.30 3.53 -22.94
N PRO A 28 -5.67 2.27 -23.19
CA PRO A 28 -6.82 1.96 -24.01
C PRO A 28 -8.10 2.55 -23.37
N SER A 29 -9.13 2.78 -24.17
CA SER A 29 -10.44 3.21 -23.66
C SER A 29 -11.04 2.10 -22.81
N TRP A 30 -10.91 2.22 -21.49
CA TRP A 30 -11.59 1.33 -20.55
C TRP A 30 -13.07 1.73 -20.43
N PRO A 31 -14.00 0.77 -20.32
CA PRO A 31 -15.37 1.11 -19.95
C PRO A 31 -15.37 1.79 -18.59
N THR A 32 -16.27 2.74 -18.38
CA THR A 32 -16.46 3.38 -17.07
C THR A 32 -16.81 2.31 -16.05
N GLY A 33 -15.88 2.01 -15.14
CA GLY A 33 -16.14 1.10 -14.03
C GLY A 33 -16.86 1.81 -12.89
N GLU A 34 -17.51 1.03 -12.01
CA GLU A 34 -18.13 1.53 -10.78
C GLU A 34 -17.18 1.55 -9.57
N GLY A 35 -15.88 1.36 -9.80
CA GLY A 35 -14.86 1.27 -8.75
C GLY A 35 -14.66 -0.15 -8.21
N PHE A 36 -14.12 -0.27 -6.99
CA PHE A 36 -14.22 -1.52 -6.23
C PHE A 36 -15.70 -1.77 -5.96
N ALA A 37 -16.15 -3.03 -6.02
CA ALA A 37 -17.56 -3.38 -5.78
C ALA A 37 -18.11 -2.63 -4.55
N SER A 38 -19.39 -2.29 -4.55
CA SER A 38 -20.04 -1.41 -3.56
C SER A 38 -20.11 -2.00 -2.12
N GLY A 39 -18.96 -2.32 -1.52
CA GLY A 39 -18.82 -2.89 -0.17
C GLY A 39 -17.84 -4.05 -0.13
N THR A 40 -18.39 -5.27 -0.04
CA THR A 40 -17.65 -6.51 0.21
C THR A 40 -17.77 -7.45 -0.99
N ILE A 41 -16.65 -8.06 -1.39
CA ILE A 41 -16.58 -9.09 -2.43
C ILE A 41 -16.29 -10.43 -1.78
N ASP A 42 -17.03 -11.47 -2.12
CA ASP A 42 -16.71 -12.83 -1.73
C ASP A 42 -15.84 -13.51 -2.80
N LEU A 43 -14.62 -13.89 -2.41
CA LEU A 43 -13.65 -14.59 -3.26
C LEU A 43 -13.68 -16.11 -3.06
N GLY A 44 -14.84 -16.68 -2.71
CA GLY A 44 -15.03 -18.12 -2.52
C GLY A 44 -14.73 -18.57 -1.09
N GLY A 45 -15.26 -17.86 -0.10
CA GLY A 45 -15.03 -18.12 1.34
C GLY A 45 -14.16 -17.08 2.03
N LEU A 46 -13.58 -16.14 1.27
CA LEU A 46 -12.87 -14.97 1.77
C LEU A 46 -13.62 -13.72 1.33
N GLN A 47 -14.28 -13.07 2.27
CA GLN A 47 -14.85 -11.74 2.04
C GLN A 47 -13.74 -10.69 2.12
N VAL A 48 -13.65 -9.82 1.13
CA VAL A 48 -12.70 -8.69 1.11
C VAL A 48 -13.44 -7.36 0.98
N CYS A 49 -12.95 -6.33 1.65
CA CYS A 49 -13.41 -4.96 1.49
C CYS A 49 -12.23 -4.00 1.28
N GLN A 50 -12.48 -2.92 0.55
CA GLN A 50 -11.50 -1.87 0.33
C GLN A 50 -11.47 -0.91 1.52
N ILE A 51 -10.26 -0.61 2.01
CA ILE A 51 -10.02 0.42 3.02
C ILE A 51 -9.21 1.56 2.38
N THR A 52 -9.76 2.76 2.43
CA THR A 52 -9.15 3.99 1.91
C THR A 52 -8.71 4.96 3.01
N SER A 53 -9.02 4.63 4.27
CA SER A 53 -8.67 5.41 5.45
C SER A 53 -7.48 4.79 6.19
N PHE A 54 -6.55 5.63 6.59
CA PHE A 54 -5.24 5.21 7.04
C PHE A 54 -4.76 6.00 8.26
N ASN A 55 -4.07 5.31 9.16
CA ASN A 55 -3.25 5.92 10.20
C ASN A 55 -1.78 5.78 9.82
N LYS A 56 -1.04 6.89 9.88
CA LYS A 56 0.42 6.87 9.77
C LYS A 56 1.01 6.10 10.96
N ILE A 57 1.84 5.10 10.69
CA ILE A 57 2.50 4.28 11.72
C ILE A 57 3.99 4.58 11.85
N TRP A 58 4.63 4.95 10.75
CA TRP A 58 6.06 5.28 10.71
C TRP A 58 6.36 6.15 9.50
N ASN A 59 7.41 6.96 9.57
CA ASN A 59 7.96 7.63 8.41
C ASN A 59 9.46 7.89 8.56
N ASP A 60 10.08 8.14 7.42
CA ASP A 60 11.36 8.78 7.28
C ASP A 60 11.23 9.98 6.33
N ASP A 61 12.34 10.59 5.92
CA ASP A 61 12.36 11.72 4.98
C ASP A 61 11.77 11.37 3.61
N GLU A 62 11.95 10.13 3.13
CA GLU A 62 11.53 9.71 1.78
C GLU A 62 10.19 8.99 1.73
N VAL A 63 9.85 8.18 2.74
CA VAL A 63 8.71 7.25 2.70
C VAL A 63 7.89 7.33 4.00
N THR A 64 6.57 7.25 3.85
CA THR A 64 5.63 7.07 4.96
C THR A 64 4.91 5.73 4.86
N PHE A 65 4.79 5.05 6.00
CA PHE A 65 4.05 3.81 6.17
C PHE A 65 2.75 4.07 6.91
N PHE A 66 1.72 3.36 6.47
CA PHE A 66 0.34 3.53 6.88
C PHE A 66 -0.28 2.18 7.20
N ASN A 67 -1.01 2.11 8.31
CA ASN A 67 -1.93 1.01 8.56
C ASN A 67 -3.37 1.44 8.23
N PRO A 68 -4.17 0.54 7.64
CA PRO A 68 -5.59 0.80 7.45
C PRO A 68 -6.30 0.98 8.79
N SER A 69 -7.16 2.00 8.89
CA SER A 69 -7.97 2.26 10.07
C SER A 69 -9.13 3.21 9.74
N PRO A 70 -10.35 2.98 10.28
CA PRO A 70 -10.75 1.81 11.08
C PRO A 70 -10.93 0.55 10.22
N ILE A 71 -10.86 -0.62 10.86
CA ILE A 71 -11.17 -1.90 10.20
C ILE A 71 -12.63 -2.27 10.51
N PRO A 72 -13.43 -2.66 9.51
CA PRO A 72 -14.80 -3.12 9.73
C PRO A 72 -14.87 -4.38 10.60
N ASP A 73 -15.95 -4.52 11.35
CA ASP A 73 -16.11 -5.64 12.30
C ASP A 73 -16.01 -7.01 11.62
N GLY A 74 -15.19 -7.88 12.20
CA GLY A 74 -14.93 -9.22 11.70
C GLY A 74 -13.96 -9.29 10.51
N PHE A 75 -13.45 -8.16 10.02
CA PHE A 75 -12.37 -8.12 9.04
C PHE A 75 -11.01 -8.02 9.72
N SER A 76 -9.98 -8.52 9.04
CA SER A 76 -8.58 -8.51 9.45
C SER A 76 -7.74 -7.80 8.39
N ILE A 77 -6.69 -7.12 8.83
CA ILE A 77 -5.75 -6.42 7.94
C ILE A 77 -4.98 -7.44 7.12
N LEU A 78 -4.99 -7.32 5.80
CA LEU A 78 -4.19 -8.18 4.90
C LEU A 78 -2.83 -7.57 4.57
N GLY A 79 -2.67 -6.25 4.75
CA GLY A 79 -1.41 -5.55 4.50
C GLY A 79 -1.45 -4.08 4.90
N SER A 80 -0.26 -3.50 5.00
CA SER A 80 -0.02 -2.07 5.23
C SER A 80 0.30 -1.39 3.90
N TYR A 81 0.10 -0.08 3.83
CA TYR A 81 0.44 0.73 2.66
C TYR A 81 1.67 1.58 2.93
N CYS A 82 2.53 1.79 1.94
CA CYS A 82 3.59 2.77 2.01
C CYS A 82 3.64 3.58 0.71
N GLN A 83 4.01 4.85 0.82
CA GLN A 83 4.22 5.71 -0.33
C GLN A 83 5.34 6.70 -0.07
N SER A 84 5.88 7.22 -1.16
CA SER A 84 6.82 8.33 -1.13
C SER A 84 6.16 9.61 -0.60
N ASN A 85 6.91 10.39 0.17
CA ASN A 85 6.44 11.65 0.76
C ASN A 85 6.26 12.77 -0.27
N ASN A 86 6.85 12.62 -1.46
CA ASN A 86 6.72 13.58 -2.55
C ASN A 86 5.41 13.43 -3.36
N THR A 87 4.54 12.48 -2.98
CA THR A 87 3.24 12.25 -3.64
C THR A 87 2.07 12.46 -2.67
N PRO A 88 0.95 13.05 -3.12
CA PRO A 88 -0.31 13.05 -2.35
C PRO A 88 -0.74 11.63 -2.00
N LEU A 89 -1.47 11.41 -0.90
CA LEU A 89 -1.99 10.09 -0.55
C LEU A 89 -3.02 9.60 -1.59
N PHE A 90 -2.75 8.46 -2.24
CA PHE A 90 -3.63 7.88 -3.27
C PHE A 90 -3.87 6.37 -3.13
N GLY A 91 -3.35 5.74 -2.07
CA GLY A 91 -3.44 4.30 -1.85
C GLY A 91 -4.78 3.80 -1.29
N TRP A 92 -4.99 2.49 -1.40
CA TRP A 92 -6.01 1.72 -0.70
C TRP A 92 -5.45 0.32 -0.40
N VAL A 93 -6.00 -0.35 0.60
CA VAL A 93 -5.65 -1.75 0.93
C VAL A 93 -6.89 -2.59 1.08
N LEU A 94 -6.73 -3.91 1.12
CA LEU A 94 -7.82 -4.84 1.39
C LEU A 94 -7.79 -5.31 2.84
N ALA A 95 -8.96 -5.38 3.45
CA ALA A 95 -9.19 -6.14 4.66
C ALA A 95 -9.99 -7.41 4.31
N GLY A 96 -9.69 -8.53 4.98
CA GLY A 96 -10.27 -9.84 4.69
C GLY A 96 -11.00 -10.44 5.88
N LYS A 97 -12.09 -11.16 5.62
CA LYS A 97 -12.90 -11.88 6.60
C LYS A 97 -13.11 -13.30 6.10
N ASP A 98 -12.71 -14.27 6.91
CA ASP A 98 -13.00 -15.68 6.65
C ASP A 98 -14.49 -15.96 6.90
N VAL A 99 -15.19 -16.46 5.88
CA VAL A 99 -16.57 -16.93 5.98
C VAL A 99 -16.70 -18.43 5.72
N SER A 100 -15.58 -19.14 5.56
CA SER A 100 -15.50 -20.58 5.34
C SER A 100 -15.52 -21.43 6.62
N GLY A 101 -15.79 -20.82 7.79
CA GLY A 101 -15.86 -21.52 9.06
C GLY A 101 -14.50 -21.88 9.68
N GLY A 102 -13.45 -21.12 9.40
CA GLY A 102 -12.11 -21.34 9.96
C GLY A 102 -11.17 -22.11 9.04
N THR A 103 -11.57 -22.39 7.80
CA THR A 103 -10.71 -23.07 6.81
C THR A 103 -9.53 -22.19 6.39
N LEU A 104 -9.68 -20.86 6.47
CA LEU A 104 -8.61 -19.91 6.15
C LEU A 104 -7.78 -19.50 7.38
N ALA A 105 -8.15 -19.96 8.57
CA ALA A 105 -7.35 -19.77 9.78
C ALA A 105 -6.12 -20.68 9.70
N ALA A 106 -4.98 -20.12 9.30
CA ALA A 106 -3.71 -20.79 9.50
C ALA A 106 -3.51 -21.01 11.01
N ARG A 107 -3.58 -22.28 11.44
CA ARG A 107 -3.33 -22.71 12.83
C ARG A 107 -1.86 -22.43 13.17
N TRP A 108 -1.53 -21.22 13.60
CA TRP A 108 -0.20 -20.90 14.15
C TRP A 108 -0.18 -20.98 15.69
N THR A 109 -0.84 -21.99 16.26
CA THR A 109 -0.73 -22.25 17.70
C THR A 109 -0.52 -23.73 17.91
N THR A 110 0.75 -24.13 18.05
CA THR A 110 1.26 -25.06 19.08
C THR A 110 2.78 -25.10 18.91
N LEU A 111 3.52 -24.38 19.77
CA LEU A 111 4.69 -24.85 20.52
C LEU A 111 4.75 -24.02 21.82
#